data_AF-A0A2P6RSY5-F1
#
_entry.id   AF-A0A2P6RSY5-F1
#
_cell.length_a   1.000
_cell.length_b   1.000
_cell.length_c   1.000
_cell.angle_alpha   90.00
_cell.angle_beta   90.00
_cell.angle_gamma   90.00
#
_symmetry.space_group_name_H-M   'P 1'
#
loop_
_entity.id
_entity.type
_entity.pdbx_description
1 polymer ?
#
loop_
_entity_poly.entity_id
_entity_poly.type
_entity_poly.pdbx_seq_one_letter_code
_entity_poly.pdbx_strand_id
1 'polypeptide(L)'
;MVTMNRITRRLIRGRKLTIQINDKGEPYGKAAKEMQSYIGVLARTKIPIVTSDWREVDPDEKQKIWESIQDAYVIPKECKKLVITSAANKWREFKSKLTNKYIIPYMDTPELLENPPDDYRCVKKADWDIFVADRISEKFQWFV
;
A
#
# COMPACT_ATOMS: atom_id res chain seq x y z
N MET A 1 8.00 -11.82 4.64
CA MET A 1 7.75 -10.39 4.90
C MET A 1 9.09 -9.66 4.87
N VAL A 2 9.26 -8.62 4.05
CA VAL A 2 10.48 -7.79 4.12
C VAL A 2 10.35 -6.88 5.33
N THR A 3 11.24 -7.03 6.31
CA THR A 3 11.28 -6.12 7.45
C THR A 3 11.78 -4.77 6.95
N MET A 4 10.98 -3.71 7.14
CA MET A 4 11.34 -2.31 6.81
C MET A 4 12.76 -1.96 7.28
N ASN A 5 13.18 -2.49 8.42
CA ASN A 5 14.53 -2.35 8.99
C ASN A 5 15.67 -2.67 8.00
N ARG A 6 15.50 -3.57 7.02
CA ARG A 6 16.57 -3.83 6.03
C ARG A 6 16.66 -2.71 4.99
N ILE A 7 15.53 -2.26 4.46
CA ILE A 7 15.48 -1.20 3.45
C ILE A 7 15.92 0.12 4.07
N THR A 8 15.37 0.48 5.24
CA THR A 8 15.75 1.69 5.99
C THR A 8 17.25 1.74 6.26
N ARG A 9 17.87 0.64 6.71
CA ARG A 9 19.32 0.59 6.91
C ARG A 9 20.13 0.82 5.63
N ARG A 10 19.65 0.37 4.47
CA ARG A 10 20.34 0.62 3.19
C ARG A 10 20.16 2.07 2.74
N LEU A 11 18.96 2.64 2.90
CA LEU A 11 18.68 4.04 2.61
C LEU A 11 19.60 4.98 3.42
N ILE A 12 19.72 4.75 4.73
CA ILE A 12 20.63 5.53 5.61
C ILE A 12 22.09 5.44 5.14
N ARG A 13 22.49 4.30 4.58
CA ARG A 13 23.84 4.07 4.05
C ARG A 13 24.01 4.52 2.60
N GLY A 14 23.00 5.14 1.98
CA GLY A 14 23.01 5.54 0.58
C GLY A 14 23.14 4.39 -0.42
N ARG A 15 22.81 3.15 -0.03
CA ARG A 15 22.96 1.96 -0.88
C ARG A 15 21.67 1.64 -1.61
N LYS A 16 21.75 1.60 -2.94
CA LYS A 16 20.66 1.17 -3.83
C LYS A 16 20.90 -0.24 -4.35
N LEU A 17 19.83 -1.03 -4.53
CA LEU A 17 19.92 -2.30 -5.24
C LEU A 17 19.54 -2.12 -6.70
N THR A 18 20.32 -2.70 -7.62
CA THR A 18 19.96 -2.73 -9.04
C THR A 18 18.85 -3.74 -9.29
N ILE A 19 17.80 -3.30 -9.98
CA ILE A 19 16.71 -4.15 -10.43
C ILE A 19 17.10 -4.77 -11.78
N GLN A 20 17.06 -6.10 -11.85
CA GLN A 20 17.21 -6.83 -13.10
C GLN A 20 15.87 -6.89 -13.82
N ILE A 21 15.90 -6.67 -15.13
CA ILE A 21 14.73 -6.63 -16.02
C ILE A 21 14.88 -7.75 -17.05
N ASN A 22 13.84 -8.53 -17.27
CA ASN A 22 13.83 -9.60 -18.29
C ASN A 22 13.52 -9.02 -19.69
N ASP A 23 13.57 -9.86 -20.72
CA ASP A 23 13.31 -9.46 -22.11
C ASP A 23 11.88 -8.91 -22.34
N LYS A 24 10.96 -9.14 -21.39
CA LYS A 24 9.59 -8.62 -21.40
C LYS A 24 9.44 -7.27 -20.68
N GLY A 25 10.53 -6.70 -20.17
CA GLY A 25 10.50 -5.45 -19.41
C GLY A 25 10.08 -5.61 -17.94
N GLU A 26 10.06 -6.83 -17.40
CA GLU A 26 9.58 -7.11 -16.05
C GLU A 26 10.73 -7.28 -15.03
N PRO A 27 10.61 -6.66 -13.84
CA PRO A 27 11.53 -6.88 -12.74
C PRO A 27 11.55 -8.33 -12.23
N TYR A 28 12.74 -8.92 -12.10
CA TYR A 28 12.90 -10.27 -11.55
C TYR A 28 14.02 -10.39 -10.49
N GLY A 29 14.09 -11.55 -9.85
CA GLY A 29 15.10 -11.86 -8.84
C GLY A 29 14.77 -11.36 -7.42
N LYS A 30 15.73 -11.55 -6.50
CA LYS A 30 15.55 -11.25 -5.07
C LYS A 30 15.29 -9.76 -4.80
N ALA A 31 15.96 -8.87 -5.53
CA ALA A 31 15.78 -7.42 -5.41
C ALA A 31 14.37 -6.99 -5.85
N ALA A 32 13.85 -7.56 -6.95
CA ALA A 32 12.49 -7.27 -7.41
C ALA A 32 11.42 -7.75 -6.42
N LYS A 33 11.56 -8.96 -5.84
CA LYS A 33 10.63 -9.46 -4.81
C LYS A 33 10.62 -8.55 -3.56
N GLU A 34 11.80 -8.06 -3.17
CA GLU A 34 11.91 -7.13 -2.07
C GLU A 34 11.27 -5.77 -2.38
N MET A 35 11.53 -5.24 -3.58
CA MET A 35 10.92 -4.02 -4.08
C MET A 35 9.39 -4.13 -4.10
N GLN A 36 8.81 -5.23 -4.57
CA GLN A 36 7.37 -5.46 -4.54
C GLN A 36 6.80 -5.44 -3.11
N SER A 37 7.54 -5.98 -2.14
CA SER A 37 7.14 -5.88 -0.73
C SER A 37 7.18 -4.44 -0.23
N TYR A 38 8.20 -3.67 -0.64
CA TYR A 38 8.34 -2.27 -0.27
C TYR A 38 7.25 -1.39 -0.89
N ILE A 39 6.89 -1.62 -2.16
CA ILE A 39 5.74 -0.97 -2.82
C ILE A 39 4.48 -1.18 -1.98
N GLY A 40 4.27 -2.39 -1.45
CA GLY A 40 3.13 -2.68 -0.57
C GLY A 40 3.19 -1.95 0.77
N VAL A 41 4.37 -1.64 1.31
CA VAL A 41 4.49 -0.77 2.50
C VAL A 41 4.11 0.66 2.12
N LEU A 42 4.72 1.21 1.07
CA LEU A 42 4.48 2.57 0.61
C LEU A 42 3.00 2.81 0.27
N ALA A 43 2.37 1.87 -0.43
CA ALA A 43 0.96 1.94 -0.77
C ALA A 43 0.05 2.03 0.47
N ARG A 44 0.42 1.38 1.58
CA ARG A 44 -0.37 1.38 2.83
C ARG A 44 -0.07 2.56 3.73
N THR A 45 1.14 3.11 3.67
CA THR A 45 1.57 4.17 4.59
C THR A 45 1.49 5.56 4.00
N LYS A 46 1.53 5.71 2.67
CA LYS A 46 1.46 7.01 1.99
C LYS A 46 0.06 7.33 1.48
N ILE A 47 -0.71 6.32 1.07
CA ILE A 47 -2.02 6.55 0.46
C ILE A 47 -3.12 6.33 1.51
N PRO A 48 -3.94 7.36 1.81
CA PRO A 48 -5.03 7.23 2.77
C PRO A 48 -6.04 6.15 2.36
N ILE A 49 -6.60 5.45 3.36
CA ILE A 49 -7.64 4.44 3.13
C ILE A 49 -9.00 5.06 2.80
N VAL A 50 -9.21 6.33 3.19
CA VAL A 50 -10.44 7.10 2.96
C VAL A 50 -10.65 7.46 1.50
N THR A 51 -9.58 7.51 0.69
CA THR A 51 -9.74 7.78 -0.75
C THR A 51 -10.52 6.64 -1.39
N SER A 52 -11.58 6.96 -2.13
CA SER A 52 -12.49 5.96 -2.69
C SER A 52 -11.84 5.20 -3.84
N ASP A 53 -11.32 5.93 -4.83
CA ASP A 53 -10.70 5.38 -6.04
C ASP A 53 -9.22 5.78 -6.18
N TRP A 54 -8.38 4.86 -6.65
CA TRP A 54 -6.98 5.15 -6.97
C TRP A 54 -6.81 6.31 -7.97
N ARG A 55 -7.79 6.50 -8.87
CA ARG A 55 -7.80 7.59 -9.85
C ARG A 55 -7.84 8.97 -9.17
N GLU A 56 -8.47 9.06 -8.01
CA GLU A 56 -8.62 10.29 -7.21
C GLU A 56 -7.41 10.58 -6.32
N VAL A 57 -6.52 9.60 -6.12
CA VAL A 57 -5.29 9.81 -5.34
C VAL A 57 -4.45 10.89 -6.02
N ASP A 58 -4.02 11.86 -5.22
CA ASP A 58 -3.17 12.97 -5.64
C ASP A 58 -1.96 12.48 -6.47
N PRO A 59 -1.72 13.04 -7.67
CA PRO A 59 -0.54 12.76 -8.47
C PRO A 59 0.78 12.88 -7.69
N ASP A 60 0.88 13.81 -6.75
CA ASP A 60 2.07 14.03 -5.93
C ASP A 60 2.30 12.88 -4.95
N GLU A 61 1.24 12.28 -4.39
CA GLU A 61 1.37 11.09 -3.55
C GLU A 61 1.83 9.87 -4.36
N LYS A 62 1.33 9.71 -5.59
CA LYS A 62 1.83 8.68 -6.53
C LYS A 62 3.30 8.92 -6.88
N GLN A 63 3.68 10.18 -7.07
CA GLN A 63 5.05 10.58 -7.37
C GLN A 63 6.00 10.28 -6.18
N LYS A 64 5.58 10.57 -4.94
CA LYS A 64 6.34 10.22 -3.73
C LYS A 64 6.61 8.73 -3.58
N ILE A 65 5.68 7.86 -4.02
CA ILE A 65 5.91 6.40 -4.07
C ILE A 65 7.03 6.09 -5.06
N TRP A 66 6.98 6.67 -6.26
CA TRP A 66 8.00 6.45 -7.29
C TRP A 66 9.39 6.92 -6.83
N GLU A 67 9.49 8.11 -6.24
CA GLU A 67 10.74 8.64 -5.69
C GLU A 67 11.31 7.75 -4.59
N SER A 68 10.46 7.30 -3.66
CA SER A 68 10.88 6.38 -2.60
C SER A 68 11.45 5.06 -3.16
N ILE A 69 10.97 4.62 -4.32
CA ILE A 69 11.51 3.44 -5.01
C ILE A 69 12.85 3.78 -5.67
N GLN A 70 12.97 4.93 -6.32
CA GLN A 70 14.24 5.39 -6.91
C GLN A 70 15.33 5.61 -5.86
N ASP A 71 14.96 5.96 -4.62
CA ASP A 71 15.90 6.11 -3.51
C ASP A 71 16.43 4.77 -3.01
N ALA A 72 15.61 3.72 -3.05
CA ALA A 72 15.99 2.39 -2.58
C ALA A 72 16.61 1.50 -3.68
N TYR A 73 16.33 1.78 -4.95
CA TYR A 73 16.64 0.91 -6.07
C TYR A 73 17.15 1.69 -7.29
N VAL A 74 18.10 1.09 -8.02
CA VAL A 74 18.42 1.51 -9.39
C VAL A 74 17.45 0.79 -10.32
N ILE A 75 16.50 1.53 -10.88
CA ILE A 75 15.43 1.02 -11.72
C ILE A 75 15.25 1.94 -12.95
N PRO A 76 15.01 1.39 -14.16
CA PRO A 76 14.73 2.19 -15.34
C PRO A 76 13.45 3.03 -15.18
N LYS A 77 13.42 4.24 -15.76
CA LYS A 77 12.29 5.17 -15.61
C LYS A 77 11.01 4.64 -16.27
N GLU A 78 11.18 3.81 -17.29
CA GLU A 78 10.13 3.14 -18.06
C GLU A 78 9.30 2.21 -17.15
N CYS A 79 9.89 1.71 -16.07
CA CYS A 79 9.20 0.88 -15.09
C CYS A 79 8.26 1.67 -14.15
N LYS A 80 8.20 3.01 -14.24
CA LYS A 80 7.34 3.84 -13.38
C LYS A 80 5.87 3.38 -13.45
N LYS A 81 5.35 3.15 -14.65
CA LYS A 81 3.96 2.69 -14.83
C LYS A 81 3.68 1.35 -14.13
N LEU A 82 4.66 0.43 -14.16
CA LEU A 82 4.57 -0.87 -13.48
C LEU A 82 4.54 -0.67 -11.95
N VAL A 83 5.42 0.19 -11.42
CA VAL A 83 5.48 0.49 -9.99
C VAL A 83 4.17 1.11 -9.49
N ILE A 84 3.64 2.11 -10.18
CA ILE A 84 2.39 2.78 -9.80
C ILE A 84 1.19 1.83 -9.91
N THR A 85 1.15 0.98 -10.95
CA THR A 85 0.11 -0.05 -11.09
C THR A 85 0.16 -1.06 -9.94
N SER A 86 1.37 -1.51 -9.57
CA SER A 86 1.55 -2.42 -8.44
C SER A 86 1.12 -1.78 -7.11
N ALA A 87 1.46 -0.51 -6.89
CA ALA A 87 1.01 0.24 -5.72
C ALA A 87 -0.52 0.32 -5.64
N ALA A 88 -1.18 0.61 -6.77
CA ALA A 88 -2.63 0.66 -6.87
C ALA A 88 -3.28 -0.67 -6.47
N ASN A 89 -2.76 -1.78 -7.00
CA ASN A 89 -3.29 -3.11 -6.71
C ASN A 89 -3.11 -3.46 -5.23
N LYS A 90 -1.92 -3.20 -4.67
CA LYS A 90 -1.64 -3.48 -3.25
C LYS A 90 -2.46 -2.62 -2.30
N TRP A 91 -2.75 -1.37 -2.68
CA TRP A 91 -3.63 -0.51 -1.92
C TRP A 91 -5.08 -1.02 -1.93
N ARG A 92 -5.60 -1.45 -3.09
CA ARG A 92 -6.94 -2.08 -3.18
C ARG A 92 -7.02 -3.39 -2.40
N GLU A 93 -6.01 -4.26 -2.51
CA GLU A 93 -5.90 -5.50 -1.73
C GLU A 93 -5.89 -5.19 -0.23
N PHE A 94 -5.21 -4.13 0.20
CA PHE A 94 -5.18 -3.71 1.58
C PHE A 94 -6.56 -3.26 2.07
N LYS A 95 -7.26 -2.39 1.34
CA LYS A 95 -8.63 -1.98 1.67
C LYS A 95 -9.57 -3.17 1.75
N SER A 96 -9.50 -4.09 0.78
CA SER A 96 -10.27 -5.34 0.78
C SER A 96 -9.97 -6.19 2.01
N LYS A 97 -8.69 -6.33 2.40
CA LYS A 97 -8.31 -7.05 3.61
C LYS A 97 -8.86 -6.40 4.87
N LEU A 98 -8.80 -5.08 4.99
CA LEU A 98 -9.38 -4.35 6.12
C LEU A 98 -10.87 -4.62 6.24
N THR A 99 -11.61 -4.47 5.14
CA THR A 99 -13.05 -4.71 5.09
C THR A 99 -13.40 -6.16 5.46
N ASN A 100 -12.82 -7.15 4.78
CA ASN A 100 -13.22 -8.54 4.93
C ASN A 100 -12.78 -9.18 6.26
N LYS A 101 -11.64 -8.76 6.82
CA LYS A 101 -11.10 -9.40 8.03
C LYS A 101 -11.37 -8.64 9.32
N TYR A 102 -11.58 -7.33 9.23
CA TYR A 102 -11.63 -6.47 10.41
C TYR A 102 -12.90 -5.63 10.49
N ILE A 103 -13.73 -5.55 9.43
CA ILE A 103 -15.00 -4.82 9.47
C ILE A 103 -16.17 -5.79 9.41
N ILE A 104 -16.31 -6.55 8.31
CA ILE A 104 -17.45 -7.45 8.07
C ILE A 104 -17.73 -8.40 9.25
N PRO A 105 -16.72 -9.08 9.85
CA PRO A 105 -16.99 -10.01 10.96
C PRO A 105 -17.51 -9.35 12.24
N TYR A 106 -17.45 -8.02 12.34
CA TYR A 106 -17.71 -7.27 13.57
C TYR A 106 -18.72 -6.13 13.37
N MET A 107 -19.48 -6.14 12.27
CA MET A 107 -20.46 -5.08 11.95
C MET A 107 -21.55 -4.94 13.02
N ASP A 108 -21.93 -6.04 13.66
CA ASP A 108 -22.94 -6.06 14.73
C ASP A 108 -22.35 -5.73 16.12
N THR A 109 -21.03 -5.53 16.22
CA THR A 109 -20.30 -5.25 17.46
C THR A 109 -19.45 -3.98 17.32
N PRO A 110 -20.05 -2.77 17.40
CA PRO A 110 -19.36 -1.50 17.15
C PRO A 110 -18.13 -1.25 18.03
N GLU A 111 -18.13 -1.77 19.26
CA GLU A 111 -17.01 -1.66 20.21
C GLU A 111 -15.71 -2.25 19.67
N LEU A 112 -15.80 -3.33 18.87
CA LEU A 112 -14.64 -3.99 18.26
C LEU A 112 -14.11 -3.24 17.02
N LEU A 113 -14.88 -2.28 16.50
CA LEU A 113 -14.51 -1.43 15.37
C LEU A 113 -14.01 -0.06 15.82
N GLU A 114 -14.00 0.22 17.12
CA GLU A 114 -13.57 1.52 17.64
C GLU A 114 -12.13 1.83 17.23
N ASN A 115 -11.24 0.85 17.10
CA ASN A 115 -9.84 1.13 16.81
C ASN A 115 -9.35 0.37 15.57
N PRO A 116 -8.42 0.95 14.78
CA PRO A 116 -7.82 0.22 13.68
C PRO A 116 -7.05 -1.00 14.21
N PRO A 117 -6.88 -2.05 13.40
CA PRO A 117 -6.16 -3.25 13.85
C PRO A 117 -4.71 -2.94 14.24
N ASP A 118 -4.23 -3.56 15.33
CA ASP A 118 -2.88 -3.33 15.89
C ASP A 118 -1.74 -3.55 14.89
N ASP A 119 -1.94 -4.46 13.93
CA ASP A 119 -1.01 -4.75 12.83
C ASP A 119 -0.79 -3.55 11.88
N TYR A 120 -1.70 -2.56 11.90
CA TYR A 120 -1.73 -1.41 10.98
C TYR A 120 -1.75 -0.08 11.71
N ARG A 121 -0.78 0.15 12.60
CA ARG A 121 -0.55 1.45 13.27
C ARG A 121 -0.36 2.65 12.32
N CYS A 122 -0.12 2.40 11.03
CA CYS A 122 -0.07 3.44 10.01
C CYS A 122 -1.44 4.04 9.68
N VAL A 123 -2.54 3.33 9.99
CA VAL A 123 -3.91 3.83 9.83
C VAL A 123 -4.25 4.67 11.05
N LYS A 124 -4.53 5.96 10.83
CA LYS A 124 -4.96 6.85 11.90
C LYS A 124 -6.41 6.55 12.27
N LYS A 125 -6.75 6.71 13.55
CA LYS A 125 -8.11 6.54 14.06
C LYS A 125 -9.16 7.34 13.27
N ALA A 126 -8.90 8.62 12.98
CA ALA A 126 -9.81 9.45 12.18
C ALA A 126 -10.07 8.88 10.76
N ASP A 127 -9.03 8.39 10.09
CA ASP A 127 -9.18 7.76 8.76
C ASP A 127 -9.90 6.42 8.84
N TRP A 128 -9.67 5.68 9.93
CA TRP A 128 -10.36 4.42 10.22
C TRP A 128 -11.85 4.63 10.42
N ASP A 129 -12.25 5.61 11.23
CA ASP A 129 -13.66 5.89 11.54
C ASP A 129 -14.45 6.24 10.26
N ILE A 130 -13.87 7.10 9.40
CA ILE A 130 -14.46 7.44 8.09
C ILE A 130 -14.57 6.19 7.22
N PHE A 131 -13.52 5.37 7.17
CA PHE A 131 -13.49 4.17 6.36
C PHE A 131 -14.49 3.10 6.83
N VAL A 132 -14.66 2.92 8.14
CA VAL A 132 -15.65 2.01 8.73
C VAL A 132 -17.07 2.50 8.42
N ALA A 133 -17.35 3.79 8.62
CA ALA A 133 -18.65 4.37 8.30
C ALA A 133 -19.03 4.17 6.82
N ASP A 134 -18.08 4.39 5.91
CA ASP A 134 -18.27 4.14 4.47
C ASP A 134 -18.60 2.67 4.17
N ARG A 135 -17.92 1.73 4.84
CA ARG A 135 -18.08 0.28 4.63
C ARG A 135 -19.32 -0.32 5.28
N ILE A 136 -19.84 0.29 6.34
CA ILE A 136 -21.08 -0.15 6.99
C ILE A 136 -22.31 0.48 6.31
N SER A 137 -22.13 1.56 5.55
CA SER A 137 -23.25 2.21 4.83
C SER A 137 -24.02 1.23 3.94
N GLU A 138 -25.34 1.40 3.85
CA GLU A 138 -26.26 0.56 3.06
C GLU A 138 -25.81 0.39 1.61
N LYS A 139 -25.18 1.44 1.05
CA LYS A 139 -24.64 1.46 -0.32
C LYS A 139 -23.52 0.44 -0.55
N PHE A 140 -22.78 0.06 0.49
CA PHE A 140 -21.68 -0.90 0.39
C PHE A 140 -22.17 -2.34 0.61
N GLN A 141 -23.17 -2.55 1.47
CA GLN A 141 -23.70 -3.88 1.81
C GLN A 141 -24.35 -4.63 0.63
N TRP A 142 -24.77 -3.93 -0.43
CA TRP A 142 -25.34 -4.55 -1.63
C TRP A 142 -24.32 -5.14 -2.62
N PHE A 143 -23.02 -4.84 -2.45
CA PHE A 143 -21.96 -5.24 -3.39
C PHE A 143 -20.92 -6.20 -2.78
N VAL A 144 -21.17 -6.73 -1.58
CA VAL A 144 -20.34 -7.75 -0.92
C VAL A 144 -20.99 -9.12 -1.03
#